data_AF-A0A842UD96-F1
#
_entry.id   AF-A0A842UD96-F1
#
_cell.length_a   1.000
_cell.length_b   1.000
_cell.length_c   1.000
_cell.angle_alpha   90.00
_cell.angle_beta   90.00
_cell.angle_gamma   90.00
#
_symmetry.space_group_name_H-M   'P 1'
#
loop_
_entity.id
_entity.type
_entity.pdbx_description
1 polymer ?
#
loop_
_entity_poly.entity_id
_entity_poly.type
_entity_poly.pdbx_seq_one_letter_code
_entity_poly.pdbx_strand_id
1 'polypeptide(L)'
;MAYRKTSLCQLDDLSCFGCCGYDYSSPKVVTEGIEKNTIECQQCRTHKEFASRPRAGQRRWCGVCRNVIFIRDKKGKLRVCCPLHPKMNKGKEMRKKQDCLINYLCKTAVAFNSWSKKKQERFLKFLKSKKLDSITYSIGMDSDKWLKEFEELEF
;
A
#
# COMPACT_ATOMS: atom_id res chain seq x y z
N MET A 1 19.66 3.08 7.87
CA MET A 1 18.59 2.14 8.29
C MET A 1 17.71 1.83 7.09
N ALA A 2 17.62 0.56 6.72
CA ALA A 2 16.92 0.07 5.53
C ALA A 2 15.43 -0.22 5.82
N TYR A 3 14.58 -0.01 4.81
CA TYR A 3 13.15 -0.35 4.80
C TYR A 3 12.91 -1.83 5.18
N ARG A 4 11.91 -2.09 6.03
CA ARG A 4 11.47 -3.46 6.35
C ARG A 4 10.68 -4.05 5.19
N LYS A 5 11.27 -5.00 4.48
CA LYS A 5 10.69 -5.61 3.27
C LYS A 5 9.48 -6.48 3.61
N THR A 6 8.38 -6.25 2.91
CA THR A 6 7.25 -7.18 2.84
C THR A 6 6.65 -7.13 1.43
N SER A 7 6.20 -8.28 0.92
CA SER A 7 5.52 -8.35 -0.37
C SER A 7 4.08 -7.84 -0.31
N LEU A 8 3.50 -7.72 0.89
CA LEU A 8 2.09 -7.39 1.08
C LEU A 8 1.76 -5.92 0.78
N CYS A 9 2.70 -5.00 0.95
CA CYS A 9 2.42 -3.57 0.69
C CYS A 9 2.15 -3.26 -0.79
N GLN A 10 2.67 -4.09 -1.68
CA GLN A 10 2.53 -3.97 -3.13
C GLN A 10 2.50 -5.40 -3.69
N LEU A 11 1.36 -6.09 -3.59
CA LEU A 11 1.19 -7.49 -3.98
C LEU A 11 0.50 -7.60 -5.34
N ASP A 12 1.25 -7.89 -6.41
CA ASP A 12 0.74 -8.04 -7.77
C ASP A 12 -0.23 -6.91 -8.19
N ASP A 13 -1.54 -7.17 -8.13
CA ASP A 13 -2.65 -6.28 -8.50
C ASP A 13 -3.22 -5.48 -7.31
N LEU A 14 -2.74 -5.76 -6.10
CA LEU A 14 -3.19 -5.19 -4.83
C LEU A 14 -2.11 -4.31 -4.23
N SER A 15 -2.51 -3.15 -3.75
CA SER A 15 -1.63 -2.28 -2.97
C SER A 15 -2.27 -1.97 -1.64
N CYS A 16 -1.48 -2.08 -0.57
CA CYS A 16 -1.86 -1.52 0.71
C CYS A 16 -1.56 -0.01 0.70
N PHE A 17 -2.50 0.79 1.16
CA PHE A 17 -2.44 2.25 1.13
C PHE A 17 -1.83 2.86 2.38
N GLY A 18 -1.46 2.05 3.36
CA GLY A 18 -0.90 2.61 4.58
C GLY A 18 -0.35 1.60 5.56
N CYS A 19 0.95 1.74 5.78
CA CYS A 19 1.56 1.71 7.10
C CYS A 19 1.15 2.91 7.98
N CYS A 20 0.16 3.72 7.56
CA CYS A 20 -0.12 5.07 8.06
C CYS A 20 -1.62 5.45 8.01
N GLY A 21 -2.53 4.58 7.57
CA GLY A 21 -3.95 4.92 7.32
C GLY A 21 -4.83 4.57 8.52
N TYR A 22 -4.78 5.38 9.57
CA TYR A 22 -5.46 5.11 10.85
C TYR A 22 -7.00 5.20 10.80
N ASP A 23 -7.56 5.82 9.76
CA ASP A 23 -9.01 5.95 9.58
C ASP A 23 -9.35 6.21 8.10
N TYR A 24 -9.85 5.20 7.40
CA TYR A 24 -10.33 5.34 6.03
C TYR A 24 -11.81 5.70 6.08
N SER A 25 -12.18 6.89 5.60
CA SER A 25 -13.57 7.38 5.68
C SER A 25 -14.56 6.53 4.90
N SER A 26 -14.46 6.52 3.56
CA SER A 26 -15.26 5.64 2.71
C SER A 26 -14.51 5.30 1.41
N PRO A 27 -14.83 4.18 0.74
CA PRO A 27 -14.17 3.80 -0.51
C PRO A 27 -14.20 4.90 -1.58
N LYS A 28 -15.32 5.61 -1.70
CA LYS A 28 -15.49 6.73 -2.64
C LYS A 28 -14.49 7.85 -2.34
N VAL A 29 -14.41 8.28 -1.08
CA VAL A 29 -13.53 9.37 -0.67
C VAL A 29 -12.05 8.97 -0.75
N VAL A 30 -11.73 7.72 -0.41
CA VAL A 30 -10.37 7.19 -0.61
C VAL A 30 -9.98 7.25 -2.08
N THR A 31 -10.90 6.88 -2.98
CA THR A 31 -10.69 6.93 -4.45
C THR A 31 -10.41 8.36 -4.91
N GLU A 32 -11.26 9.33 -4.54
CA GLU A 32 -11.05 10.75 -4.84
C GLU A 32 -9.71 11.28 -4.29
N GLY A 33 -9.29 10.79 -3.12
CA GLY A 33 -7.99 11.10 -2.54
C GLY A 33 -6.82 10.61 -3.39
N ILE A 34 -6.91 9.40 -3.94
CA ILE A 34 -5.90 8.80 -4.83
C ILE A 34 -5.92 9.50 -6.19
N GLU A 35 -7.08 9.86 -6.73
CA GLU A 35 -7.19 10.63 -7.98
C GLU A 35 -6.47 11.98 -7.86
N LYS A 36 -6.70 12.71 -6.76
CA LYS A 36 -6.00 13.98 -6.49
C LYS A 36 -4.49 13.78 -6.41
N ASN A 37 -4.02 12.72 -5.75
CA ASN A 37 -2.58 12.39 -5.71
C ASN A 37 -2.04 12.07 -7.11
N THR A 38 -2.84 11.42 -7.95
CA THR A 38 -2.48 11.04 -9.33
C THR A 38 -2.30 12.28 -10.20
N ILE A 39 -3.23 13.24 -10.12
CA ILE A 39 -3.14 14.53 -10.81
C ILE A 39 -1.90 15.31 -10.35
N GLU A 40 -1.67 15.39 -9.02
CA GLU A 40 -0.46 16.03 -8.47
C GLU A 40 0.83 15.36 -8.98
N CYS A 41 0.84 14.03 -9.12
CA CYS A 41 1.98 13.29 -9.64
C CYS A 41 2.23 13.58 -11.12
N GLN A 42 1.18 13.70 -11.94
CA GLN A 42 1.29 14.01 -13.36
C GLN A 42 1.82 15.42 -13.63
N GLN A 43 1.61 16.35 -12.70
CA GLN A 43 2.15 17.71 -12.76
C GLN A 43 3.65 17.76 -12.42
N CYS A 44 4.20 16.70 -11.82
CA CYS A 44 5.62 16.61 -11.48
C CYS A 44 6.41 15.98 -12.63
N ARG A 45 7.57 16.56 -12.97
CA ARG A 45 8.48 16.03 -14.01
C ARG A 45 9.26 14.81 -13.53
N THR A 46 9.48 14.70 -12.22
CA THR A 46 10.29 13.63 -11.63
C THR A 46 9.69 13.07 -10.35
N HIS A 47 10.03 11.82 -10.01
CA HIS A 47 9.69 11.25 -8.70
C HIS A 47 10.27 12.06 -7.54
N LYS A 48 11.43 12.72 -7.72
CA LYS A 48 12.05 13.57 -6.70
C LYS A 48 11.22 14.83 -6.43
N GLU A 49 10.69 15.43 -7.48
CA GLU A 49 9.77 16.57 -7.41
C GLU A 49 8.47 16.16 -6.74
N PHE A 50 7.88 15.03 -7.16
CA PHE A 50 6.70 14.47 -6.50
C PHE A 50 6.97 14.26 -5.01
N ALA A 51 8.06 13.58 -4.64
CA ALA A 51 8.47 13.37 -3.25
C ALA A 51 8.78 14.65 -2.46
N SER A 52 8.99 15.78 -3.13
CA SER A 52 9.36 17.06 -2.50
C SER A 52 8.26 18.11 -2.50
N ARG A 53 7.04 17.73 -2.94
CA ARG A 53 5.92 18.68 -2.97
C ARG A 53 5.65 19.30 -1.59
N PRO A 54 5.41 20.62 -1.50
CA PRO A 54 5.44 21.43 -0.26
C PRO A 54 4.34 21.17 0.80
N ARG A 55 3.82 19.95 0.91
CA ARG A 55 2.89 19.50 1.98
C ARG A 55 3.35 18.17 2.60
N ALA A 56 4.66 18.07 2.82
CA ALA A 56 5.35 16.97 3.47
C ALA A 56 4.68 16.62 4.82
N GLY A 57 4.54 15.32 5.11
CA GLY A 57 4.00 14.79 6.37
C GLY A 57 2.48 14.69 6.49
N GLN A 58 1.69 15.33 5.61
CA GLN A 58 0.22 15.31 5.75
C GLN A 58 -0.42 14.22 4.90
N ARG A 59 -1.17 13.32 5.54
CA ARG A 59 -2.14 12.44 4.88
C ARG A 59 -3.21 13.27 4.17
N ARG A 60 -3.96 12.67 3.24
CA ARG A 60 -5.26 13.25 2.87
C ARG A 60 -6.18 13.13 4.09
N TRP A 61 -7.19 13.99 4.15
CA TRP A 61 -8.23 13.95 5.18
C TRP A 61 -8.96 12.60 5.25
N CYS A 62 -8.94 11.83 4.17
CA CYS A 62 -9.52 10.48 4.06
C CYS A 62 -8.56 9.34 4.45
N GLY A 63 -7.47 9.66 5.14
CA GLY A 63 -6.50 8.67 5.64
C GLY A 63 -5.50 8.17 4.60
N VAL A 64 -5.77 8.33 3.29
CA VAL A 64 -4.86 7.83 2.24
C VAL A 64 -3.52 8.56 2.25
N CYS A 65 -2.44 7.79 2.11
CA CYS A 65 -1.09 8.34 1.93
C CYS A 65 -1.05 9.15 0.63
N ARG A 66 -0.50 10.38 0.70
CA ARG A 66 -0.42 11.25 -0.49
C ARG A 66 0.42 10.69 -1.62
N ASN A 67 1.35 9.77 -1.33
CA ASN A 67 2.21 9.16 -2.34
C ASN A 67 1.54 7.99 -3.07
N VAL A 68 0.32 7.63 -2.68
CA VAL A 68 -0.45 6.57 -3.33
C VAL A 68 -1.22 7.16 -4.51
N ILE A 69 -1.02 6.60 -5.71
CA ILE A 69 -1.60 7.07 -6.97
C ILE A 69 -2.20 5.91 -7.76
N PHE A 70 -3.01 6.23 -8.75
CA PHE A 70 -3.39 5.32 -9.81
C PHE A 70 -2.34 5.27 -10.92
N ILE A 71 -2.04 4.08 -11.40
CA ILE A 71 -1.25 3.83 -12.60
C ILE A 71 -1.99 2.82 -13.49
N ARG A 72 -1.71 2.84 -14.79
CA ARG A 72 -2.10 1.73 -15.67
C ARG A 72 -0.91 0.79 -15.84
N ASP A 73 -1.17 -0.51 -15.71
CA ASP A 73 -0.16 -1.50 -16.03
C ASP A 73 0.02 -1.66 -17.56
N LYS A 74 0.93 -2.54 -17.97
CA LYS A 74 1.19 -2.84 -19.40
C LYS A 74 -0.03 -3.39 -20.14
N LYS A 75 -1.04 -3.90 -19.43
CA LYS A 75 -2.29 -4.43 -19.98
C LYS A 75 -3.43 -3.39 -19.92
N GLY A 76 -3.13 -2.15 -19.53
CA GLY A 76 -4.10 -1.06 -19.39
C GLY A 76 -4.96 -1.12 -18.13
N LYS A 77 -4.76 -2.11 -17.24
CA LYS A 77 -5.55 -2.24 -16.01
C LYS A 77 -5.14 -1.18 -15.00
N LEU A 78 -6.13 -0.50 -14.42
CA LEU A 78 -5.92 0.49 -13.37
C LEU A 78 -5.45 -0.22 -12.09
N ARG A 79 -4.36 0.25 -11.52
CA ARG A 79 -3.78 -0.25 -10.27
C ARG A 79 -3.46 0.91 -9.37
N VAL A 80 -3.49 0.67 -8.07
CA VAL A 80 -2.97 1.61 -7.10
C VAL A 80 -1.52 1.25 -6.79
N CYS A 81 -0.64 2.24 -6.61
CA CYS A 81 0.74 2.02 -6.17
C CYS A 81 1.32 3.25 -5.50
N CYS A 82 2.53 3.11 -4.93
CA CYS A 82 3.37 4.23 -4.56
C CYS A 82 4.63 4.24 -5.45
N PRO A 83 4.81 5.21 -6.37
CA PRO A 83 5.94 5.24 -7.30
C PRO A 83 7.27 5.49 -6.58
N LEU A 84 7.22 5.97 -5.34
CA LEU A 84 8.41 6.19 -4.49
C LEU A 84 8.83 4.92 -3.74
N HIS A 85 7.99 3.88 -3.74
CA HIS A 85 8.27 2.62 -3.05
C HIS A 85 9.40 1.85 -3.76
N PRO A 86 10.33 1.22 -3.05
CA PRO A 86 11.44 0.46 -3.66
C PRO A 86 11.00 -0.56 -4.72
N LYS A 87 9.87 -1.25 -4.49
CA LYS A 87 9.29 -2.20 -5.46
C LYS A 87 8.93 -1.55 -6.80
N MET A 88 8.53 -0.27 -6.79
CA MET A 88 8.16 0.49 -7.99
C MET A 88 9.31 1.32 -8.55
N ASN A 89 10.45 1.38 -7.84
CA ASN A 89 11.53 2.32 -8.11
C ASN A 89 12.90 1.64 -8.15
N LYS A 90 13.01 0.50 -8.84
CA LYS A 90 14.28 -0.24 -9.06
C LYS A 90 15.06 -0.51 -7.76
N GLY A 91 14.35 -0.79 -6.66
CA GLY A 91 14.94 -1.03 -5.35
C GLY A 91 15.38 0.22 -4.58
N LYS A 92 15.28 1.42 -5.16
CA LYS A 92 15.66 2.67 -4.51
C LYS A 92 14.53 3.20 -3.63
N GLU A 93 14.83 3.45 -2.36
CA GLU A 93 13.92 4.15 -1.45
C GLU A 93 13.89 5.63 -1.78
N MET A 94 12.77 6.12 -2.30
CA MET A 94 12.55 7.55 -2.58
C MET A 94 11.51 8.19 -1.67
N ARG A 95 10.90 7.42 -0.76
CA ARG A 95 10.02 7.98 0.27
C ARG A 95 10.87 8.69 1.32
N LYS A 96 10.49 9.90 1.68
CA LYS A 96 11.12 10.63 2.78
C LYS A 96 10.58 10.11 4.11
N LYS A 97 11.46 9.95 5.10
CA LYS A 97 11.09 9.41 6.42
C LYS A 97 10.05 10.27 7.15
N GLN A 98 10.10 11.58 6.97
CA GLN A 98 9.10 12.49 7.53
C GLN A 98 7.70 12.36 6.88
N ASP A 99 7.62 11.80 5.67
CA ASP A 99 6.38 11.70 4.88
C ASP A 99 5.75 10.31 4.94
N CYS A 100 6.54 9.32 5.33
CA CYS A 100 6.14 7.93 5.34
C CYS A 100 6.86 7.20 6.47
N LEU A 101 6.09 6.46 7.28
CA LEU A 101 6.62 5.55 8.28
C LEU A 101 7.21 4.30 7.59
N ILE A 102 8.35 4.46 6.92
CA ILE A 102 8.98 3.41 6.11
C ILE A 102 9.39 2.16 6.91
N ASN A 103 9.44 2.27 8.24
CA ASN A 103 9.77 1.18 9.16
C ASN A 103 8.55 0.50 9.78
N TYR A 104 7.36 1.08 9.61
CA TYR A 104 6.13 0.51 10.15
C TYR A 104 5.72 -0.70 9.31
N LEU A 105 5.29 -1.76 9.99
CA LEU A 105 4.58 -2.90 9.42
C LEU A 105 3.29 -3.07 10.22
N CYS A 106 2.15 -3.22 9.55
CA CYS A 106 0.92 -3.62 10.23
C CYS A 106 1.08 -5.03 10.83
N LYS A 107 0.24 -5.40 11.79
CA LYS A 107 0.31 -6.72 12.45
C LYS A 107 0.27 -7.86 11.43
N THR A 108 -0.63 -7.78 10.44
CA THR A 108 -0.68 -8.75 9.34
C THR A 108 0.66 -8.90 8.62
N ALA A 109 1.37 -7.81 8.34
CA ALA A 109 2.68 -7.85 7.69
C ALA A 109 3.79 -8.37 8.63
N VAL A 110 3.72 -8.07 9.92
CA VAL A 110 4.63 -8.63 10.94
C VAL A 110 4.45 -10.15 11.04
N ALA A 111 3.21 -10.63 11.19
CA ALA A 111 2.89 -12.05 11.25
C ALA A 111 3.30 -12.77 9.96
N PHE A 112 2.95 -12.23 8.80
CA PHE A 112 3.34 -12.78 7.51
C PHE A 112 4.86 -12.95 7.38
N ASN A 113 5.63 -11.94 7.80
CA ASN A 113 7.09 -11.98 7.69
C ASN A 113 7.74 -13.00 8.64
N SER A 114 7.09 -13.37 9.76
CA SER A 114 7.60 -14.39 10.68
C SER A 114 7.21 -15.83 10.29
N TRP A 115 6.21 -16.00 9.42
CA TRP A 115 5.77 -17.31 8.99
C TRP A 115 6.77 -18.04 8.08
N SER A 116 6.66 -19.37 8.07
CA SER A 116 7.36 -20.22 7.10
C SER A 116 6.92 -19.90 5.67
N LYS A 117 7.77 -20.19 4.68
CA LYS A 117 7.46 -19.96 3.25
C LYS A 117 6.16 -20.64 2.83
N LYS A 118 5.91 -21.86 3.30
CA LYS A 118 4.68 -22.61 3.03
C LYS A 118 3.44 -21.88 3.55
N LYS A 119 3.48 -21.32 4.77
CA LYS A 119 2.35 -20.56 5.33
C LYS A 119 2.19 -19.19 4.64
N GLN A 120 3.29 -18.52 4.29
CA GLN A 120 3.27 -17.31 3.45
C GLN A 120 2.56 -17.58 2.12
N GLU A 121 2.90 -18.65 1.42
CA GLU A 121 2.27 -19.03 0.14
C GLU A 121 0.77 -19.33 0.28
N ARG A 122 0.35 -20.02 1.35
CA ARG A 122 -1.07 -20.26 1.64
C ARG A 122 -1.82 -18.96 1.86
N PHE A 123 -1.25 -18.02 2.63
CA PHE A 123 -1.87 -16.72 2.86
C PHE A 123 -2.01 -15.91 1.55
N LEU A 124 -0.98 -15.93 0.69
CA LEU A 124 -1.06 -15.27 -0.61
C LEU A 124 -2.13 -15.90 -1.50
N LYS A 125 -2.31 -17.22 -1.47
CA LYS A 125 -3.40 -17.91 -2.18
C LYS A 125 -4.77 -17.53 -1.62
N PHE A 126 -4.92 -17.47 -0.30
CA PHE A 126 -6.12 -17.00 0.39
C PHE A 126 -6.50 -15.57 -0.04
N LEU A 127 -5.55 -14.64 -0.03
CA LEU A 127 -5.81 -13.26 -0.48
C LEU A 127 -6.23 -13.20 -1.96
N LYS A 128 -5.63 -14.05 -2.81
CA LYS A 128 -5.99 -14.13 -4.24
C LYS A 128 -7.38 -14.72 -4.45
N SER A 129 -7.80 -15.71 -3.67
CA SER A 129 -9.12 -16.34 -3.82
C SER A 129 -10.27 -15.39 -3.48
N LYS A 130 -10.03 -14.40 -2.62
CA LYS A 130 -11.01 -13.37 -2.23
C LYS A 130 -11.32 -12.35 -3.35
N LYS A 131 -10.56 -12.31 -4.45
CA LYS A 131 -10.76 -11.39 -5.59
C LYS A 131 -10.93 -9.91 -5.16
N LEU A 132 -10.14 -9.48 -4.18
CA LEU A 132 -10.25 -8.15 -3.58
C LEU A 132 -9.86 -7.05 -4.57
N ASP A 133 -10.45 -5.86 -4.42
CA ASP A 133 -9.86 -4.62 -4.92
C ASP A 133 -8.82 -4.06 -3.91
N SER A 134 -8.04 -3.05 -4.32
CA SER A 134 -6.99 -2.51 -3.45
C SER A 134 -7.51 -1.76 -2.21
N ILE A 135 -8.71 -1.17 -2.26
CA ILE A 135 -9.32 -0.50 -1.11
C ILE A 135 -9.72 -1.56 -0.08
N THR A 136 -10.50 -2.55 -0.50
CA THR A 136 -10.94 -3.65 0.36
C THR A 136 -9.74 -4.41 0.92
N TYR A 137 -8.74 -4.69 0.08
CA TYR A 137 -7.47 -5.27 0.51
C TYR A 137 -6.81 -4.43 1.60
N SER A 138 -6.55 -3.15 1.34
CA SER A 138 -5.85 -2.26 2.27
C SER A 138 -6.56 -2.15 3.61
N ILE A 139 -7.89 -1.98 3.61
CA ILE A 139 -8.68 -1.85 4.84
C ILE A 139 -8.59 -3.14 5.67
N GLY A 140 -8.76 -4.31 5.06
CA GLY A 140 -8.71 -5.57 5.82
C GLY A 140 -7.30 -5.99 6.25
N MET A 141 -6.25 -5.47 5.61
CA MET A 141 -4.87 -5.65 6.08
C MET A 141 -4.57 -4.82 7.34
N ASP A 142 -5.19 -3.64 7.44
CA ASP A 142 -5.02 -2.69 8.53
C ASP A 142 -5.90 -3.06 9.74
N SER A 143 -7.14 -3.50 9.51
CA SER A 143 -8.10 -3.89 10.56
C SER A 143 -7.91 -5.32 11.09
N ASP A 144 -6.81 -5.99 10.73
CA ASP A 144 -6.51 -7.39 11.02
C ASP A 144 -7.53 -8.42 10.45
N LYS A 145 -8.52 -7.99 9.66
CA LYS A 145 -9.58 -8.86 9.13
C LYS A 145 -9.03 -10.05 8.34
N TRP A 146 -8.10 -9.81 7.42
CA TRP A 146 -7.55 -10.89 6.58
C TRP A 146 -6.67 -11.85 7.37
N LEU A 147 -5.98 -11.34 8.39
CA LEU A 147 -5.19 -12.17 9.28
C LEU A 147 -6.09 -13.13 10.07
N LYS A 148 -7.13 -12.61 10.72
CA LYS A 148 -8.08 -13.40 11.51
C LYS A 148 -8.80 -14.45 10.69
N GLU A 149 -9.37 -14.05 9.54
CA GLU A 149 -10.05 -15.00 8.65
C GLU A 149 -9.12 -16.10 8.14
N PHE A 150 -7.83 -15.82 7.93
CA PHE A 150 -6.88 -16.85 7.53
C PHE A 150 -6.52 -17.79 8.69
N GLU A 151 -6.37 -17.26 9.90
CA GLU A 151 -6.09 -18.07 11.08
C GLU A 151 -7.25 -19.00 11.42
N GLU A 152 -8.49 -18.55 11.30
CA GLU A 152 -9.70 -19.37 11.46
C GLU A 152 -9.79 -20.55 10.48
N LEU A 153 -9.16 -20.46 9.30
CA LEU A 153 -9.11 -21.54 8.30
C LEU A 153 -7.97 -22.54 8.54
N GLU A 154 -7.02 -22.20 9.42
CA GLU A 154 -5.87 -23.04 9.73
C GLU A 154 -6.08 -23.89 11.00
N PHE A 155 -7.20 -23.67 11.71
CA PHE A 155 -7.71 -24.50 12.81
C PHE A 155 -8.90 -25.34 12.35
#